data_AF-A0A673HN82-F1
#
_entry.id   AF-A0A673HN82-F1
#
_cell.length_a   1.000
_cell.length_b   1.000
_cell.length_c   1.000
_cell.angle_alpha   90.00
_cell.angle_beta   90.00
_cell.angle_gamma   90.00
#
_symmetry.space_group_name_H-M   'P 1'
#
loop_
_entity.id
_entity.type
_entity.pdbx_description
1 polymer ?
#
loop_
_entity_poly.entity_id
_entity_poly.type
_entity_poly.pdbx_seq_one_letter_code
_entity_poly.pdbx_strand_id
1 'polypeptide(L)'
;MAWVKLFKKPGGLDKSYQPGSMISLALTKGLLNEPGQNSCFLNSAVQVLWQLDIFRRSLRQLSGHFCLGEACIFCALKSIFCQFQQSGERALPSDTLRHALAETFKDEQRFQLGLMDDAAECFENILERIHLHLVSDSSTEMCTSKSCITHQKFAMTLYEQFVCRSCGASSDHLPFTELVHYVSSTALCQQVERILEKTDRLRSDMFGELLQAANTIGDLRNCPSNCGQSIKIRRVLMNCPEIVTIGFVWDAEQSDLTEDVIRSLGPNLNLSGVRSNLSAPL
;
A
#
# COMPACT_ATOMS: atom_id res chain seq x y z
N MET A 1 -52.61 30.74 28.40
CA MET A 1 -52.79 30.85 26.93
C MET A 1 -51.81 29.89 26.25
N ALA A 2 -52.29 29.13 25.25
CA ALA A 2 -51.59 28.45 24.15
C ALA A 2 -50.46 27.43 24.49
N TRP A 3 -50.65 26.11 24.37
CA TRP A 3 -50.73 25.27 23.15
C TRP A 3 -49.38 24.90 22.48
N VAL A 4 -48.87 23.70 22.84
CA VAL A 4 -48.67 22.50 21.97
C VAL A 4 -48.03 22.64 20.57
N LYS A 5 -46.93 21.87 20.39
CA LYS A 5 -46.36 21.19 19.19
C LYS A 5 -45.83 22.04 18.03
N LEU A 6 -44.54 21.82 17.71
CA LEU A 6 -44.12 21.61 16.33
C LEU A 6 -43.25 20.37 16.18
N PHE A 7 -43.48 19.68 15.08
CA PHE A 7 -43.20 18.29 14.81
C PHE A 7 -41.80 18.01 14.26
N LYS A 8 -41.35 16.78 14.53
CA LYS A 8 -40.53 15.91 13.67
C LYS A 8 -40.47 16.32 12.18
N LYS A 9 -39.26 16.36 11.63
CA LYS A 9 -38.94 15.82 10.30
C LYS A 9 -37.62 15.04 10.35
N PRO A 10 -37.61 13.72 10.08
CA PRO A 10 -36.41 13.01 9.70
C PRO A 10 -36.09 13.33 8.23
N GLY A 11 -34.89 13.83 7.96
CA GLY A 11 -34.37 13.93 6.60
C GLY A 11 -34.04 12.54 6.08
N GLY A 12 -34.96 11.93 5.35
CA GLY A 12 -34.72 10.71 4.58
C GLY A 12 -33.81 11.00 3.39
N LEU A 13 -32.65 10.38 3.36
CA LEU A 13 -31.83 10.24 2.15
C LEU A 13 -32.23 8.94 1.47
N ASP A 14 -33.40 8.97 0.85
CA ASP A 14 -33.80 7.97 -0.13
C ASP A 14 -33.28 8.45 -1.49
N LYS A 15 -32.02 8.08 -1.81
CA LYS A 15 -31.48 8.18 -3.17
C LYS A 15 -31.23 6.76 -3.65
N SER A 16 -32.17 6.30 -4.47
CA SER A 16 -32.07 5.13 -5.33
C SER A 16 -30.69 5.04 -6.02
N TYR A 17 -29.98 3.94 -5.79
CA TYR A 17 -28.72 3.63 -6.44
C TYR A 17 -28.94 3.25 -7.91
N GLN A 18 -28.19 3.87 -8.81
CA GLN A 18 -28.07 3.49 -10.21
C GLN A 18 -26.98 2.40 -10.35
N PRO A 19 -27.26 1.23 -10.96
CA PRO A 19 -26.24 0.20 -11.18
C PRO A 19 -25.18 0.72 -12.19
N GLY A 20 -23.92 0.82 -11.78
CA GLY A 20 -22.80 1.25 -12.64
C GLY A 20 -21.92 2.39 -12.11
N SER A 21 -22.22 2.96 -10.94
CA SER A 21 -21.33 3.93 -10.28
C SER A 21 -20.12 3.22 -9.65
N MET A 22 -18.89 3.65 -9.98
CA MET A 22 -17.63 3.16 -9.39
C MET A 22 -17.45 3.48 -7.90
N ILE A 23 -18.43 4.11 -7.27
CA ILE A 23 -18.45 4.41 -5.84
C ILE A 23 -19.27 3.33 -5.14
N SER A 24 -18.67 2.15 -4.93
CA SER A 24 -19.15 1.19 -3.94
C SER A 24 -18.75 1.69 -2.54
N LEU A 25 -19.34 2.81 -2.10
CA LEU A 25 -19.25 3.23 -0.70
C LEU A 25 -20.12 2.26 0.11
N ALA A 26 -19.57 1.09 0.42
CA ALA A 26 -19.97 0.40 1.63
C ALA A 26 -19.95 1.46 2.74
N LEU A 27 -21.06 1.62 3.47
CA LEU A 27 -21.18 2.59 4.55
C LEU A 27 -19.89 2.57 5.37
N THR A 28 -19.17 3.70 5.43
CA THR A 28 -17.84 3.73 6.04
C THR A 28 -17.98 3.46 7.54
N LYS A 29 -17.73 2.23 7.95
CA LYS A 29 -17.71 1.82 9.36
C LYS A 29 -16.33 2.11 9.94
N GLY A 30 -16.30 2.60 11.17
CA GLY A 30 -15.08 2.74 11.95
C GLY A 30 -14.63 1.43 12.57
N LEU A 31 -13.46 1.45 13.20
CA LEU A 31 -12.98 0.39 14.07
C LEU A 31 -12.80 0.95 15.48
N LEU A 32 -13.22 0.19 16.48
CA LEU A 32 -13.10 0.57 17.89
C LEU A 32 -11.63 0.60 18.31
N ASN A 33 -11.31 1.50 19.24
CA ASN A 33 -10.01 1.60 19.88
C ASN A 33 -10.19 2.25 21.25
N GLU A 34 -10.58 1.44 22.22
CA GLU A 34 -10.77 1.88 23.60
C GLU A 34 -9.44 2.29 24.25
N PRO A 35 -9.46 3.16 25.28
CA PRO A 35 -8.25 3.58 25.98
C PRO A 35 -7.39 2.39 26.43
N GLY A 36 -6.10 2.41 26.07
CA GLY A 36 -5.15 1.35 26.40
C GLY A 36 -5.14 0.16 25.43
N GLN A 37 -6.06 0.05 24.48
CA GLN A 37 -5.99 -0.99 23.43
C GLN A 37 -4.88 -0.74 22.42
N ASN A 38 -4.56 0.54 22.16
CA ASN A 38 -3.47 0.96 21.29
C ASN A 38 -3.51 0.29 19.90
N SER A 39 -4.71 0.05 19.38
CA SER A 39 -4.96 -0.71 18.14
C SER A 39 -5.10 0.17 16.89
N CYS A 40 -4.78 1.46 16.99
CA CYS A 40 -4.90 2.42 15.88
C CYS A 40 -4.04 2.06 14.67
N PHE A 41 -2.84 1.49 14.87
CA PHE A 41 -1.96 1.05 13.79
C PHE A 41 -2.60 -0.07 12.96
N LEU A 42 -3.15 -1.09 13.64
CA LEU A 42 -3.88 -2.20 13.01
C LEU A 42 -5.14 -1.68 12.32
N ASN A 43 -5.92 -0.83 13.00
CA ASN A 43 -7.14 -0.29 12.44
C ASN A 43 -6.88 0.49 11.15
N SER A 44 -5.76 1.22 11.08
CA SER A 44 -5.34 1.94 9.87
C SER A 44 -5.01 0.98 8.73
N ALA A 45 -4.20 -0.06 8.99
CA ALA A 45 -3.86 -1.08 7.99
C ALA A 45 -5.11 -1.84 7.46
N VAL A 46 -6.03 -2.21 8.36
CA VAL A 46 -7.29 -2.88 8.01
C VAL A 46 -8.18 -1.97 7.16
N GLN A 47 -8.28 -0.69 7.48
CA GLN A 47 -9.06 0.26 6.69
C GLN A 47 -8.50 0.43 5.28
N VAL A 48 -7.16 0.51 5.12
CA VAL A 48 -6.51 0.53 3.80
C VAL A 48 -6.92 -0.70 2.99
N LEU A 49 -6.73 -1.91 3.54
CA LEU A 49 -7.11 -3.16 2.87
C LEU A 49 -8.60 -3.24 2.58
N TRP A 50 -9.44 -2.77 3.50
CA TRP A 50 -10.88 -2.75 3.31
C TRP A 50 -11.26 -1.85 2.14
N GLN A 51 -10.69 -0.66 1.97
CA GLN A 51 -11.09 0.23 0.87
C GLN A 51 -10.70 -0.27 -0.53
N LEU A 52 -9.80 -1.26 -0.62
CA LEU A 52 -9.37 -1.88 -1.87
C LEU A 52 -10.40 -2.91 -2.37
N ASP A 53 -11.28 -2.49 -3.27
CA ASP A 53 -12.38 -3.33 -3.77
C ASP A 53 -11.90 -4.63 -4.44
N ILE A 54 -10.84 -4.56 -5.25
CA ILE A 54 -10.23 -5.71 -5.93
C ILE A 54 -9.75 -6.73 -4.89
N PHE A 55 -9.10 -6.26 -3.83
CA PHE A 55 -8.61 -7.11 -2.75
C PHE A 55 -9.76 -7.76 -1.99
N ARG A 56 -10.77 -6.98 -1.56
CA ARG A 56 -11.97 -7.51 -0.87
C ARG A 56 -12.66 -8.63 -1.68
N ARG A 57 -12.86 -8.42 -2.97
CA ARG A 57 -13.50 -9.40 -3.86
C ARG A 57 -12.65 -10.67 -3.97
N SER A 58 -11.35 -10.52 -4.15
CA SER A 58 -10.41 -11.64 -4.28
C SER A 58 -10.33 -12.45 -2.99
N LEU A 59 -10.17 -11.80 -1.84
CA LEU A 59 -10.12 -12.47 -0.53
C LEU A 59 -11.40 -13.24 -0.22
N ARG A 60 -12.58 -12.70 -0.61
CA ARG A 60 -13.87 -13.37 -0.39
C ARG A 60 -13.99 -14.69 -1.14
N GLN A 61 -13.43 -14.77 -2.36
CA GLN A 61 -13.50 -15.94 -3.22
C GLN A 61 -12.59 -17.10 -2.76
N LEU A 62 -11.57 -16.82 -1.96
CA LEU A 62 -10.68 -17.84 -1.43
C LEU A 62 -11.37 -18.67 -0.35
N SER A 63 -11.39 -20.00 -0.49
CA SER A 63 -12.00 -20.92 0.49
C SER A 63 -10.96 -21.72 1.27
N GLY A 64 -9.80 -22.05 0.67
CA GLY A 64 -8.72 -22.82 1.29
C GLY A 64 -7.57 -21.93 1.78
N HIS A 65 -7.03 -22.28 2.95
CA HIS A 65 -5.81 -21.69 3.52
C HIS A 65 -5.22 -22.62 4.59
N PHE A 66 -3.96 -22.43 4.95
CA PHE A 66 -3.28 -23.09 6.07
C PHE A 66 -3.62 -22.35 7.36
N CYS A 67 -4.66 -22.82 8.05
CA CYS A 67 -5.17 -22.21 9.27
C CYS A 67 -4.24 -22.48 10.46
N LEU A 68 -4.01 -21.46 11.28
CA LEU A 68 -3.18 -21.53 12.50
C LEU A 68 -4.00 -21.31 13.79
N GLY A 69 -5.27 -21.74 13.78
CA GLY A 69 -6.20 -21.51 14.89
C GLY A 69 -6.31 -20.04 15.29
N GLU A 70 -6.11 -19.75 16.57
CA GLU A 70 -6.20 -18.39 17.15
C GLU A 70 -5.17 -17.41 16.56
N ALA A 71 -4.03 -17.89 16.08
CA ALA A 71 -3.01 -17.07 15.42
C ALA A 71 -3.29 -16.82 13.92
N CYS A 72 -4.47 -17.23 13.42
CA CYS A 72 -4.75 -17.14 11.98
C CYS A 72 -5.25 -15.75 11.56
N ILE A 73 -4.32 -14.91 11.09
CA ILE A 73 -4.60 -13.58 10.53
C ILE A 73 -5.55 -13.65 9.34
N PHE A 74 -5.44 -14.67 8.48
CA PHE A 74 -6.34 -14.84 7.34
C PHE A 74 -7.81 -15.01 7.77
N CYS A 75 -8.07 -15.89 8.73
CA CYS A 75 -9.42 -16.10 9.29
C CYS A 75 -9.96 -14.82 9.95
N ALA A 76 -9.15 -14.19 10.80
CA ALA A 76 -9.56 -12.99 11.52
C ALA A 76 -9.86 -11.81 10.57
N LEU A 77 -9.05 -11.63 9.51
CA LEU A 77 -9.28 -10.61 8.49
C LEU A 77 -10.54 -10.89 7.67
N LYS A 78 -10.79 -12.15 7.29
CA LYS A 78 -12.06 -12.51 6.61
C LYS A 78 -13.27 -12.28 7.50
N SER A 79 -13.15 -12.58 8.80
CA SER A 79 -14.21 -12.34 9.79
C SER A 79 -14.57 -10.85 9.86
N ILE A 80 -13.58 -9.97 10.05
CA ILE A 80 -13.86 -8.52 10.15
C ILE A 80 -14.38 -7.95 8.82
N PHE A 81 -13.91 -8.43 7.66
CA PHE A 81 -14.45 -8.05 6.35
C PHE A 81 -15.90 -8.49 6.15
N CYS A 82 -16.28 -9.65 6.70
CA CYS A 82 -17.66 -10.11 6.71
C CYS A 82 -18.54 -9.20 7.57
N GLN A 83 -18.05 -8.81 8.75
CA GLN A 83 -18.74 -7.85 9.63
C GLN A 83 -18.89 -6.47 8.97
N PHE A 84 -17.86 -5.98 8.27
CA PHE A 84 -17.96 -4.74 7.51
C PHE A 84 -19.09 -4.78 6.47
N GLN A 85 -19.32 -5.92 5.82
CA GLN A 85 -20.41 -6.12 4.87
C GLN A 85 -21.79 -6.21 5.53
N GLN A 86 -21.90 -7.00 6.61
CA GLN A 86 -23.20 -7.48 7.10
C GLN A 86 -23.70 -6.76 8.35
N SER A 87 -22.80 -6.24 9.18
CA SER A 87 -23.17 -5.61 10.45
C SER A 87 -23.92 -4.29 10.21
N GLY A 88 -24.89 -3.99 11.09
CA GLY A 88 -25.55 -2.68 11.17
C GLY A 88 -24.76 -1.65 11.99
N GLU A 89 -23.72 -2.08 12.70
CA GLU A 89 -22.94 -1.22 13.60
C GLU A 89 -22.11 -0.18 12.84
N ARG A 90 -21.96 1.01 13.44
CA ARG A 90 -21.14 2.09 12.86
C ARG A 90 -19.65 1.92 13.15
N ALA A 91 -19.30 1.19 14.19
CA ALA A 91 -17.93 0.88 14.57
C ALA A 91 -17.82 -0.60 14.95
N LEU A 92 -16.78 -1.28 14.48
CA LEU A 92 -16.59 -2.71 14.69
C LEU A 92 -15.39 -2.99 15.60
N PRO A 93 -15.45 -4.04 16.44
CA PRO A 93 -14.29 -4.51 17.20
C PRO A 93 -13.27 -5.17 16.26
N SER A 94 -11.99 -4.84 16.42
CA SER A 94 -10.87 -5.50 15.73
C SER A 94 -10.13 -6.51 16.61
N ASP A 95 -10.67 -6.83 17.79
CA ASP A 95 -10.02 -7.64 18.82
C ASP A 95 -9.56 -9.00 18.30
N THR A 96 -10.39 -9.74 17.56
CA THR A 96 -9.99 -11.06 17.02
C THR A 96 -8.75 -10.97 16.15
N LEU A 97 -8.66 -9.94 15.30
CA LEU A 97 -7.48 -9.74 14.45
C LEU A 97 -6.29 -9.23 15.27
N ARG A 98 -6.53 -8.38 16.27
CA ARG A 98 -5.50 -7.91 17.20
C ARG A 98 -4.85 -9.05 17.96
N HIS A 99 -5.62 -10.02 18.44
CA HIS A 99 -5.13 -11.21 19.14
C HIS A 99 -4.38 -12.15 18.19
N ALA A 100 -4.92 -12.40 16.99
CA ALA A 100 -4.24 -13.22 15.99
C ALA A 100 -2.87 -12.65 15.59
N LEU A 101 -2.78 -11.32 15.47
CA LEU A 101 -1.52 -10.63 15.19
C LEU A 101 -0.54 -10.77 16.37
N ALA A 102 -0.98 -10.51 17.60
CA ALA A 102 -0.14 -10.62 18.79
C ALA A 102 0.42 -12.04 18.99
N GLU A 103 -0.41 -13.07 18.77
CA GLU A 103 0.04 -14.46 18.91
C GLU A 103 0.97 -14.88 17.76
N THR A 104 0.74 -14.38 16.53
CA THR A 104 1.63 -14.67 15.39
C THR A 104 3.05 -14.15 15.60
N PHE A 105 3.19 -12.96 16.19
CA PHE A 105 4.48 -12.26 16.34
C PHE A 105 5.01 -12.25 17.79
N LYS A 106 4.55 -13.21 18.59
CA LYS A 106 4.87 -13.32 20.02
C LYS A 106 6.36 -13.45 20.30
N ASP A 107 7.06 -14.27 19.52
CA ASP A 107 8.50 -14.52 19.72
C ASP A 107 9.35 -13.29 19.37
N GLU A 108 8.86 -12.46 18.47
CA GLU A 108 9.50 -11.19 18.08
C GLU A 108 9.16 -10.05 19.05
N GLN A 109 8.24 -10.28 20.01
CA GLN A 109 7.69 -9.24 20.90
C GLN A 109 7.06 -8.07 20.14
N ARG A 110 6.63 -8.29 18.90
CA ARG A 110 5.99 -7.29 18.04
C ARG A 110 4.48 -7.41 18.11
N PHE A 111 3.79 -6.30 17.89
CA PHE A 111 2.33 -6.23 17.88
C PHE A 111 1.68 -6.83 19.15
N GLN A 112 2.30 -6.71 20.32
CA GLN A 112 1.74 -7.28 21.55
C GLN A 112 0.55 -6.46 22.07
N LEU A 113 -0.38 -7.12 22.76
CA LEU A 113 -1.61 -6.49 23.25
C LEU A 113 -1.31 -5.32 24.17
N GLY A 114 -2.06 -4.23 24.02
CA GLY A 114 -1.90 -3.00 24.80
C GLY A 114 -0.69 -2.15 24.42
N LEU A 115 0.17 -2.60 23.50
CA LEU A 115 1.28 -1.81 22.95
C LEU A 115 0.90 -1.21 21.60
N MET A 116 1.49 -0.04 21.30
CA MET A 116 1.47 0.57 19.97
C MET A 116 2.58 -0.03 19.11
N ASP A 117 2.38 -0.02 17.80
CA ASP A 117 3.35 -0.49 16.81
C ASP A 117 3.19 0.31 15.50
N ASP A 118 4.03 0.05 14.50
CA ASP A 118 4.01 0.76 13.23
C ASP A 118 2.89 0.24 12.29
N ALA A 119 2.15 1.17 11.66
CA ALA A 119 1.02 0.85 10.80
C ALA A 119 1.44 0.34 9.41
N ALA A 120 2.54 0.85 8.87
CA ALA A 120 3.10 0.41 7.59
C ALA A 120 3.68 -1.01 7.73
N GLU A 121 4.46 -1.24 8.79
CA GLU A 121 4.99 -2.57 9.07
C GLU A 121 3.85 -3.56 9.36
N CYS A 122 2.80 -3.16 10.10
CA CYS A 122 1.62 -4.00 10.31
C CYS A 122 0.92 -4.36 8.98
N PHE A 123 0.77 -3.40 8.06
CA PHE A 123 0.20 -3.64 6.74
C PHE A 123 1.01 -4.66 5.94
N GLU A 124 2.34 -4.51 5.89
CA GLU A 124 3.24 -5.43 5.20
C GLU A 124 3.19 -6.85 5.81
N ASN A 125 3.23 -6.93 7.14
CA ASN A 125 3.12 -8.20 7.85
C ASN A 125 1.77 -8.87 7.59
N ILE A 126 0.66 -8.13 7.52
CA ILE A 126 -0.64 -8.73 7.13
C ILE A 126 -0.56 -9.33 5.72
N LEU A 127 0.03 -8.61 4.75
CA LEU A 127 0.18 -9.10 3.38
C LEU A 127 1.06 -10.35 3.30
N GLU A 128 2.17 -10.37 4.01
CA GLU A 128 3.08 -11.52 4.10
C GLU A 128 2.40 -12.72 4.75
N ARG A 129 1.70 -12.50 5.87
CA ARG A 129 0.99 -13.58 6.58
C ARG A 129 -0.14 -14.15 5.74
N ILE A 130 -0.84 -13.34 4.94
CA ILE A 130 -1.81 -13.84 3.95
C ILE A 130 -1.12 -14.73 2.90
N HIS A 131 0.04 -14.32 2.38
CA HIS A 131 0.83 -15.16 1.46
C HIS A 131 1.15 -16.52 2.09
N LEU A 132 1.70 -16.52 3.31
CA LEU A 132 2.08 -17.76 4.02
C LEU A 132 0.88 -18.65 4.36
N HIS A 133 -0.30 -18.05 4.62
CA HIS A 133 -1.55 -18.80 4.79
C HIS A 133 -2.07 -19.41 3.47
N LEU A 134 -1.63 -18.94 2.30
CA LEU A 134 -2.12 -19.44 1.00
C LEU A 134 -1.12 -20.34 0.28
N VAL A 135 0.17 -20.09 0.49
CA VAL A 135 1.28 -20.80 -0.16
C VAL A 135 2.31 -21.13 0.91
N SER A 136 2.20 -22.33 1.49
CA SER A 136 3.16 -22.79 2.50
C SER A 136 4.59 -22.77 1.94
N ASP A 137 5.49 -22.14 2.69
CA ASP A 137 6.94 -22.29 2.60
C ASP A 137 7.59 -21.91 1.24
N SER A 138 6.99 -20.95 0.53
CA SER A 138 7.63 -20.33 -0.64
C SER A 138 8.20 -18.97 -0.26
N SER A 139 9.48 -18.74 -0.60
CA SER A 139 10.12 -17.43 -0.51
C SER A 139 9.21 -16.36 -1.13
N THR A 140 8.91 -15.31 -0.37
CA THR A 140 8.02 -14.21 -0.77
C THR A 140 8.45 -13.57 -2.10
N GLU A 141 9.73 -13.60 -2.47
CA GLU A 141 10.21 -12.98 -3.71
C GLU A 141 9.88 -13.76 -4.99
N MET A 142 9.66 -15.08 -4.91
CA MET A 142 9.51 -15.96 -6.07
C MET A 142 8.10 -16.57 -6.20
N CYS A 143 7.12 -16.06 -5.46
CA CYS A 143 5.76 -16.58 -5.50
C CYS A 143 5.10 -16.34 -6.85
N THR A 144 4.76 -17.44 -7.55
CA THR A 144 4.01 -17.42 -8.82
C THR A 144 2.61 -18.02 -8.69
N SER A 145 2.18 -18.34 -7.46
CA SER A 145 0.88 -18.95 -7.23
C SER A 145 -0.27 -18.04 -7.66
N LYS A 146 -1.21 -18.60 -8.41
CA LYS A 146 -2.44 -17.91 -8.81
C LYS A 146 -3.43 -17.72 -7.66
N SER A 147 -3.29 -18.50 -6.58
CA SER A 147 -4.12 -18.35 -5.38
C SER A 147 -3.59 -17.29 -4.42
N CYS A 148 -2.33 -16.87 -4.54
CA CYS A 148 -1.76 -15.86 -3.64
C CYS A 148 -2.22 -14.45 -4.04
N ILE A 149 -3.29 -13.98 -3.39
CA ILE A 149 -3.83 -12.64 -3.69
C ILE A 149 -2.85 -11.51 -3.35
N THR A 150 -1.93 -11.72 -2.41
CA THR A 150 -0.87 -10.75 -2.08
C THR A 150 -0.03 -10.48 -3.34
N HIS A 151 0.56 -11.51 -3.94
CA HIS A 151 1.37 -11.33 -5.14
C HIS A 151 0.55 -11.02 -6.39
N GLN A 152 -0.61 -11.68 -6.58
CA GLN A 152 -1.42 -11.44 -7.77
C GLN A 152 -1.94 -10.00 -7.84
N LYS A 153 -2.17 -9.33 -6.71
CA LYS A 153 -2.77 -7.99 -6.68
C LYS A 153 -1.77 -6.87 -6.42
N PHE A 154 -0.77 -7.09 -5.56
CA PHE A 154 0.16 -6.04 -5.10
C PHE A 154 1.57 -6.13 -5.69
N ALA A 155 2.00 -7.29 -6.22
CA ALA A 155 3.38 -7.46 -6.62
C ALA A 155 3.77 -6.51 -7.76
N MET A 156 4.86 -5.78 -7.54
CA MET A 156 5.59 -5.04 -8.55
C MET A 156 6.86 -5.82 -8.87
N THR A 157 6.93 -6.39 -10.07
CA THR A 157 8.15 -7.06 -10.55
C THR A 157 9.00 -6.01 -11.24
N LEU A 158 10.18 -5.76 -10.68
CA LEU A 158 11.10 -4.71 -11.11
C LEU A 158 12.42 -5.34 -11.55
N TYR A 159 13.16 -4.68 -12.43
CA TYR A 159 14.60 -4.93 -12.55
C TYR A 159 15.35 -3.61 -12.54
N GLU A 160 16.58 -3.67 -12.04
CA GLU A 160 17.54 -2.58 -12.12
C GLU A 160 18.55 -2.84 -13.24
N GLN A 161 18.88 -1.80 -13.99
CA GLN A 161 19.97 -1.85 -14.95
C GLN A 161 20.70 -0.52 -15.00
N PHE A 162 22.02 -0.57 -15.13
CA PHE A 162 22.84 0.58 -15.50
C PHE A 162 23.74 0.25 -16.68
N VAL A 163 23.83 1.18 -17.65
CA VAL A 163 24.66 1.05 -18.85
C VAL A 163 25.60 2.24 -18.94
N CYS A 164 26.90 1.96 -19.02
CA CYS A 164 27.91 3.00 -19.18
C CYS A 164 27.85 3.57 -20.59
N ARG A 165 27.55 4.87 -20.72
CA ARG A 165 27.55 5.55 -22.02
C ARG A 165 28.94 5.71 -22.63
N SER A 166 30.00 5.59 -21.83
CA SER A 166 31.38 5.77 -22.29
C SER A 166 32.00 4.49 -22.82
N CYS A 167 31.89 3.36 -22.10
CA CYS A 167 32.52 2.09 -22.51
C CYS A 167 31.54 1.00 -22.93
N GLY A 168 30.22 1.23 -22.81
CA GLY A 168 29.18 0.26 -23.17
C GLY A 168 28.94 -0.85 -22.13
N ALA A 169 29.72 -0.91 -21.05
CA ALA A 169 29.54 -1.92 -20.01
C ALA A 169 28.19 -1.78 -19.29
N SER A 170 27.51 -2.90 -19.08
CA SER A 170 26.19 -2.96 -18.44
C SER A 170 26.19 -3.88 -17.22
N SER A 171 25.29 -3.63 -16.28
CA SER A 171 25.00 -4.55 -15.19
C SER A 171 24.15 -5.73 -15.65
N ASP A 172 24.15 -6.80 -14.85
CA ASP A 172 23.18 -7.89 -14.99
C ASP A 172 21.75 -7.38 -14.72
N HIS A 173 20.78 -8.10 -15.29
CA HIS A 173 19.36 -7.87 -15.06
C HIS A 173 18.87 -8.89 -14.03
N LEU A 174 18.74 -8.47 -12.77
CA LEU A 174 18.18 -9.32 -11.72
C LEU A 174 16.78 -8.79 -11.37
N PRO A 175 15.71 -9.48 -11.82
CA PRO A 175 14.37 -9.12 -11.42
C PRO A 175 14.16 -9.41 -9.94
N PHE A 176 13.42 -8.53 -9.27
CA PHE A 176 12.97 -8.70 -7.90
C PHE A 176 11.51 -8.26 -7.78
N THR A 177 10.87 -8.63 -6.67
CA THR A 177 9.46 -8.33 -6.42
C THR A 177 9.32 -7.52 -5.15
N GLU A 178 8.60 -6.40 -5.25
CA GLU A 178 8.23 -5.57 -4.09
C GLU A 178 6.70 -5.50 -3.96
N LEU A 179 6.19 -5.53 -2.73
CA LEU A 179 4.76 -5.31 -2.45
C LEU A 179 4.46 -3.85 -2.08
N VAL A 180 5.47 -3.14 -1.57
CA VAL A 180 5.41 -1.72 -1.19
C VAL A 180 6.62 -1.03 -1.79
N HIS A 181 6.38 0.00 -2.60
CA HIS A 181 7.42 0.84 -3.18
C HIS A 181 7.71 1.99 -2.22
N TYR A 182 8.85 1.96 -1.54
CA TYR A 182 9.24 3.00 -0.59
C TYR A 182 9.94 4.18 -1.25
N VAL A 183 9.58 5.41 -0.83
CA VAL A 183 10.17 6.67 -1.29
C VAL A 183 10.48 7.56 -0.10
N SER A 184 11.67 8.17 -0.06
CA SER A 184 11.99 9.19 0.96
C SER A 184 11.11 10.43 0.76
N SER A 185 10.49 10.90 1.85
CA SER A 185 9.70 12.13 1.86
C SER A 185 10.57 13.34 1.49
N THR A 186 11.79 13.42 2.02
CA THR A 186 12.76 14.48 1.72
C THR A 186 13.15 14.48 0.24
N ALA A 187 13.43 13.31 -0.34
CA ALA A 187 13.74 13.18 -1.76
C ALA A 187 12.58 13.68 -2.65
N LEU A 188 11.34 13.34 -2.28
CA LEU A 188 10.13 13.77 -2.98
C LEU A 188 9.95 15.29 -2.90
N CYS A 189 10.01 15.87 -1.71
CA CYS A 189 9.83 17.31 -1.50
C CYS A 189 10.87 18.13 -2.27
N GLN A 190 12.14 17.68 -2.28
CA GLN A 190 13.17 18.33 -3.09
C GLN A 190 12.87 18.32 -4.60
N GLN A 191 12.22 17.28 -5.13
CA GLN A 191 11.81 17.28 -6.54
C GLN A 191 10.65 18.24 -6.79
N VAL A 192 9.71 18.34 -5.86
CA VAL A 192 8.60 19.30 -5.93
C VAL A 192 9.13 20.73 -5.98
N GLU A 193 10.04 21.10 -5.09
CA GLU A 193 10.67 22.43 -5.08
C GLU A 193 11.36 22.75 -6.40
N ARG A 194 12.20 21.84 -6.91
CA ARG A 194 12.91 22.02 -8.20
C ARG A 194 11.97 22.20 -9.39
N ILE A 195 10.79 21.59 -9.35
CA ILE A 195 9.78 21.76 -10.40
C ILE A 195 9.08 23.11 -10.24
N LEU A 196 8.74 23.50 -9.01
CA LEU A 196 8.10 24.78 -8.72
C LEU A 196 9.00 25.98 -9.04
N GLU A 197 10.32 25.84 -8.88
CA GLU A 197 11.29 26.85 -9.34
C GLU A 197 11.25 27.08 -10.86
N LYS A 198 10.86 26.05 -11.63
CA LYS A 198 10.81 26.08 -13.11
C LYS A 198 9.41 26.33 -13.66
N THR A 199 8.38 25.99 -12.89
CA THR A 199 6.99 25.96 -13.30
C THR A 199 6.10 26.46 -12.18
N ASP A 200 5.23 27.42 -12.46
CA ASP A 200 4.42 28.11 -11.45
C ASP A 200 3.39 27.19 -10.74
N ARG A 201 3.13 25.97 -11.26
CA ARG A 201 2.16 25.01 -10.71
C ARG A 201 2.54 23.55 -10.99
N LEU A 202 2.17 22.65 -10.08
CA LEU A 202 2.19 21.20 -10.30
C LEU A 202 1.01 20.77 -11.18
N ARG A 203 1.26 19.93 -12.17
CA ARG A 203 0.19 19.27 -12.95
C ARG A 203 -0.30 18.04 -12.21
N SER A 204 -1.58 17.70 -12.38
CA SER A 204 -2.24 16.58 -11.71
C SER A 204 -1.72 15.19 -12.09
N ASP A 205 -0.95 15.07 -13.17
CA ASP A 205 -0.40 13.82 -13.69
C ASP A 205 1.10 13.63 -13.39
N MET A 206 1.73 14.58 -12.67
CA MET A 206 3.17 14.59 -12.42
C MET A 206 3.61 13.71 -11.25
N PHE A 207 2.68 13.16 -10.46
CA PHE A 207 3.04 12.37 -9.29
C PHE A 207 3.94 11.17 -9.65
N GLY A 208 3.69 10.50 -10.78
CA GLY A 208 4.56 9.42 -11.26
C GLY A 208 5.97 9.89 -11.63
N GLU A 209 6.10 11.07 -12.25
CA GLU A 209 7.40 11.65 -12.60
C GLU A 209 8.18 12.06 -11.35
N LEU A 210 7.50 12.64 -10.36
CA LEU A 210 8.07 13.01 -9.06
C LEU A 210 8.60 11.78 -8.31
N LEU A 211 7.81 10.70 -8.23
CA LEU A 211 8.25 9.44 -7.62
C LEU A 211 9.47 8.86 -8.33
N GLN A 212 9.46 8.84 -9.66
CA GLN A 212 10.60 8.36 -10.44
C GLN A 212 11.84 9.22 -10.21
N ALA A 213 11.70 10.55 -10.17
CA ALA A 213 12.81 11.44 -9.91
C ALA A 213 13.38 11.26 -8.50
N ALA A 214 12.50 11.18 -7.49
CA ALA A 214 12.85 10.99 -6.08
C ALA A 214 13.62 9.69 -5.84
N ASN A 215 13.18 8.58 -6.44
CA ASN A 215 13.86 7.29 -6.34
C ASN A 215 15.29 7.30 -6.88
N THR A 216 15.58 8.19 -7.81
CA THR A 216 16.89 8.21 -8.46
C THR A 216 17.92 9.13 -7.81
N ILE A 217 17.55 9.80 -6.71
CA ILE A 217 18.46 10.63 -5.95
C ILE A 217 19.42 9.71 -5.17
N GLY A 218 20.72 9.81 -5.46
CA GLY A 218 21.75 9.00 -4.77
C GLY A 218 22.06 7.65 -5.41
N ASP A 219 21.27 7.19 -6.39
CA ASP A 219 21.44 5.92 -7.10
C ASP A 219 22.53 5.98 -8.19
N LEU A 220 23.76 6.27 -7.77
CA LEU A 220 24.95 6.24 -8.64
C LEU A 220 25.79 5.00 -8.32
N ARG A 221 26.13 4.24 -9.37
CA ARG A 221 27.08 3.11 -9.29
C ARG A 221 28.29 3.42 -10.14
N ASN A 222 29.46 2.97 -9.70
CA ASN A 222 30.66 3.02 -10.54
C ASN A 222 30.51 2.05 -11.70
N CYS A 223 31.07 2.43 -12.86
CA CYS A 223 31.13 1.57 -14.03
C CYS A 223 31.71 0.18 -13.67
N PRO A 224 31.09 -0.93 -14.11
CA PRO A 224 31.55 -2.27 -13.77
C PRO A 224 32.93 -2.59 -14.41
N SER A 225 33.25 -1.94 -15.53
CA SER A 225 34.60 -1.98 -16.13
C SER A 225 35.58 -0.97 -15.54
N ASN A 226 35.19 -0.27 -14.47
CA ASN A 226 36.00 0.70 -13.73
C ASN A 226 36.61 1.82 -14.60
N CYS A 227 35.88 2.29 -15.62
CA CYS A 227 36.34 3.35 -16.54
C CYS A 227 36.25 4.78 -15.94
N GLY A 228 36.02 4.90 -14.63
CA GLY A 228 35.90 6.18 -13.91
C GLY A 228 34.55 6.91 -14.04
N GLN A 229 33.55 6.33 -14.72
CA GLN A 229 32.21 6.91 -14.84
C GLN A 229 31.27 6.46 -13.72
N SER A 230 30.48 7.38 -13.19
CA SER A 230 29.33 7.11 -12.34
C SER A 230 28.06 7.02 -13.18
N ILE A 231 27.32 5.93 -13.04
CA ILE A 231 26.17 5.58 -13.86
C ILE A 231 24.92 5.60 -12.98
N LYS A 232 23.87 6.26 -13.48
CA LYS A 232 22.55 6.28 -12.86
C LYS A 232 21.87 4.91 -13.01
N ILE A 233 21.38 4.35 -11.90
CA ILE A 233 20.57 3.13 -11.96
C ILE A 233 19.21 3.46 -12.59
N ARG A 234 18.79 2.62 -13.54
CA ARG A 234 17.44 2.65 -14.11
C ARG A 234 16.64 1.49 -13.55
N ARG A 235 15.53 1.79 -12.88
CA ARG A 235 14.50 0.82 -12.51
C ARG A 235 13.43 0.73 -13.59
N VAL A 236 12.99 -0.48 -13.86
CA VAL A 236 11.94 -0.76 -14.84
C VAL A 236 10.90 -1.70 -14.23
N LEU A 237 9.63 -1.27 -14.28
CA LEU A 237 8.49 -2.10 -13.89
C LEU A 237 8.11 -3.04 -15.03
N MET A 238 8.15 -4.35 -14.77
CA MET A 238 7.94 -5.41 -15.76
C MET A 238 6.50 -5.86 -15.91
N ASN A 239 5.65 -5.55 -14.93
CA ASN A 239 4.26 -6.00 -14.90
C ASN A 239 3.26 -4.85 -14.75
N CYS A 240 1.98 -5.21 -14.65
CA CYS A 240 0.87 -4.30 -14.39
C CYS A 240 0.17 -4.70 -13.09
N PRO A 241 0.67 -4.22 -11.93
CA PRO A 241 -0.02 -4.46 -10.67
C PRO A 241 -1.43 -3.85 -10.73
N GLU A 242 -2.40 -4.54 -10.13
CA GLU A 242 -3.76 -4.02 -9.97
C GLU A 242 -3.84 -3.02 -8.80
N ILE A 243 -2.94 -3.17 -7.83
CA ILE A 243 -2.80 -2.30 -6.67
C ILE A 243 -1.34 -1.92 -6.53
N VAL A 244 -1.04 -0.62 -6.52
CA VAL A 244 0.30 -0.09 -6.24
C VAL A 244 0.27 0.51 -4.84
N THR A 245 1.14 0.02 -3.96
CA THR A 245 1.34 0.58 -2.62
C THR A 245 2.62 1.41 -2.61
N ILE A 246 2.52 2.66 -2.17
CA ILE A 246 3.67 3.56 -2.01
C ILE A 246 3.80 3.87 -0.53
N GLY A 247 4.96 3.55 0.05
CA GLY A 247 5.32 3.92 1.41
C GLY A 247 6.20 5.17 1.40
N PHE A 248 5.93 6.13 2.30
CA PHE A 248 6.80 7.29 2.48
C PHE A 248 7.67 7.11 3.72
N VAL A 249 8.98 7.15 3.53
CA VAL A 249 9.96 7.07 4.61
C VAL A 249 10.25 8.48 5.11
N TRP A 250 10.09 8.68 6.41
CA TRP A 250 10.39 9.94 7.09
C TRP A 250 11.78 9.85 7.72
N ASP A 251 12.66 10.80 7.40
CA ASP A 251 14.05 10.80 7.91
C ASP A 251 14.16 11.19 9.39
N ALA A 252 13.05 11.65 10.00
CA ALA A 252 12.98 12.08 11.39
C ALA A 252 11.64 11.69 12.03
N GLU A 253 11.65 11.46 13.35
CA GLU A 253 10.44 11.17 14.14
C GLU A 253 9.42 12.32 14.09
N GLN A 254 9.90 13.57 13.96
CA GLN A 254 9.08 14.75 13.74
C GLN A 254 9.52 15.41 12.44
N SER A 255 8.62 15.47 11.46
CA SER A 255 8.87 16.10 10.17
C SER A 255 7.87 17.21 9.90
N ASP A 256 8.39 18.34 9.42
CA ASP A 256 7.63 19.49 8.92
C ASP A 256 7.17 19.32 7.46
N LEU A 257 7.62 18.25 6.78
CA LEU A 257 7.35 17.99 5.37
C LEU A 257 5.95 17.42 5.08
N THR A 258 5.11 17.23 6.10
CA THR A 258 3.79 16.56 5.96
C THR A 258 2.91 17.24 4.90
N GLU A 259 2.78 18.56 4.97
CA GLU A 259 1.96 19.32 4.03
C GLU A 259 2.53 19.31 2.61
N ASP A 260 3.85 19.28 2.46
CA ASP A 260 4.50 19.24 1.14
C ASP A 260 4.35 17.87 0.49
N VAL A 261 4.45 16.78 1.27
CA VAL A 261 4.12 15.43 0.80
C VAL A 261 2.66 15.39 0.35
N ILE A 262 1.72 15.88 1.15
CA ILE A 262 0.28 15.90 0.78
C ILE A 262 0.06 16.69 -0.51
N ARG A 263 0.71 17.85 -0.68
CA ARG A 263 0.61 18.67 -1.89
C ARG A 263 1.17 17.97 -3.13
N SER A 264 2.16 17.09 -2.95
CA SER A 264 2.75 16.32 -4.04
C SER A 264 1.86 15.18 -4.54
N LEU A 265 0.90 14.73 -3.73
CA LEU A 265 0.03 13.59 -4.06
C LEU A 265 -0.88 13.95 -5.24
N GLY A 266 -0.83 13.12 -6.28
CA GLY A 266 -1.71 13.21 -7.44
C GLY A 266 -2.83 12.16 -7.37
N PRO A 267 -4.04 12.48 -7.87
CA PRO A 267 -5.13 11.50 -7.96
C PRO A 267 -4.89 10.44 -9.04
N ASN A 268 -3.92 10.65 -9.94
CA ASN A 268 -3.57 9.74 -11.01
C ASN A 268 -2.08 9.41 -10.95
N LEU A 269 -1.75 8.13 -11.01
CA LEU A 269 -0.37 7.64 -11.09
C LEU A 269 -0.11 7.06 -12.48
N ASN A 270 0.72 7.75 -13.28
CA ASN A 270 1.12 7.26 -14.59
C ASN A 270 2.35 6.35 -14.49
N LEU A 271 2.14 5.05 -14.64
CA LEU A 271 3.21 4.03 -14.60
C LEU A 271 4.01 3.93 -15.91
N SER A 272 3.61 4.61 -16.99
CA SER A 272 4.31 4.53 -18.29
C SER A 272 5.72 5.12 -18.25
N GLY A 273 6.02 6.07 -17.34
CA GLY A 273 7.38 6.54 -17.12
C GLY A 273 8.29 5.49 -16.44
N VAL A 274 7.68 4.58 -15.65
CA VAL A 274 8.35 3.49 -14.92
C VAL A 274 8.50 2.24 -15.80
N ARG A 275 7.59 2.04 -16.77
CA ARG A 275 7.77 1.07 -17.84
C ARG A 275 8.69 1.67 -18.89
N SER A 276 9.92 1.21 -18.99
CA SER A 276 10.67 1.48 -20.22
C SER A 276 9.88 0.89 -21.38
N ASN A 277 9.61 1.69 -22.42
CA ASN A 277 9.23 1.17 -23.74
C ASN A 277 10.24 0.10 -24.15
N LEU A 278 9.92 -1.17 -23.89
CA LEU A 278 10.55 -2.31 -24.52
C LEU A 278 9.94 -2.39 -25.93
N SER A 279 10.28 -1.42 -26.78
CA SER A 279 10.38 -1.72 -28.20
C SER A 279 11.58 -2.64 -28.34
N ALA A 280 11.35 -3.94 -28.18
CA ALA A 280 12.28 -4.93 -28.68
C ALA A 280 12.45 -4.65 -30.19
N PRO A 281 13.69 -4.58 -30.73
CA PRO A 281 13.84 -4.90 -32.12
C PRO A 281 13.47 -6.38 -32.26
N LEU A 282 12.52 -6.66 -33.15
CA LEU A 282 12.40 -7.97 -33.78
C LEU A 282 13.73 -8.33 -34.46
#